data_AF-A0A7J8VI14-F1
#
_entry.id   AF-A0A7J8VI14-F1
#
_cell.length_a   1.000
_cell.length_b   1.000
_cell.length_c   1.000
_cell.angle_alpha   90.00
_cell.angle_beta   90.00
_cell.angle_gamma   90.00
#
_symmetry.space_group_name_H-M   'P 1'
#
loop_
_entity.id
_entity.type
_entity.pdbx_description
1 polymer ?
#
loop_
_entity_poly.entity_id
_entity_poly.type
_entity_poly.pdbx_seq_one_letter_code
_entity_poly.pdbx_strand_id
1 'polypeptide(L)'
;PPTYPKPQRSLVAVQGVVFCKSCKYAGSDTLLGAKPILGATVKLTCKNTKYKQEATAKTDKNGYFFLQAPKTVTSFGAHKCTVSLVSSPMAKCSKPSNLHGGLKGATLRPEKPFTANKLPFILYTVGPFAFEPKCY
;
A
#
# COMPACT_ATOMS: atom_id res chain seq x y z
N PRO A 1 26.70 -33.32 -1.03
CA PRO A 1 26.38 -31.93 -1.44
C PRO A 1 25.68 -31.16 -0.31
N PRO A 2 26.09 -29.93 0.04
CA PRO A 2 25.39 -29.13 1.03
C PRO A 2 23.97 -28.83 0.53
N THR A 3 22.96 -29.26 1.30
CA THR A 3 21.55 -28.97 1.03
C THR A 3 21.23 -27.56 1.49
N TYR A 4 21.38 -26.59 0.60
CA TYR A 4 20.89 -25.24 0.85
C TYR A 4 19.36 -25.28 0.98
N PRO A 5 18.77 -24.78 2.08
CA PRO A 5 17.33 -24.73 2.21
C PRO A 5 16.75 -23.92 1.06
N LYS A 6 15.86 -24.53 0.28
CA LYS A 6 15.19 -23.85 -0.83
C LYS A 6 14.44 -22.63 -0.26
N PRO A 7 14.59 -21.43 -0.83
CA PRO A 7 13.91 -20.25 -0.32
C PRO A 7 12.39 -20.49 -0.31
N GLN A 8 11.80 -20.47 0.89
CA GLN A 8 10.39 -20.77 1.09
C GLN A 8 9.52 -19.62 0.59
N ARG A 9 8.51 -19.95 -0.21
CA ARG A 9 7.53 -18.98 -0.69
C ARG A 9 6.59 -18.62 0.46
N SER A 10 6.50 -17.33 0.77
CA SER A 10 5.57 -16.80 1.75
C SER A 10 4.48 -15.99 1.06
N LEU A 11 3.31 -15.89 1.70
CA LEU A 11 2.24 -15.01 1.27
C LEU A 11 2.61 -13.55 1.51
N VAL A 12 1.99 -12.65 0.76
CA VAL A 12 2.30 -11.22 0.80
C VAL A 12 1.19 -10.47 1.52
N ALA A 13 1.53 -9.79 2.61
CA ALA A 13 0.67 -8.82 3.26
C ALA A 13 1.30 -7.43 3.13
N VAL A 14 0.48 -6.39 2.95
CA VAL A 14 0.94 -5.02 2.78
C VAL A 14 0.22 -4.11 3.75
N GLN A 15 0.96 -3.23 4.40
CA GLN A 15 0.42 -2.19 5.26
C GLN A 15 0.93 -0.80 4.85
N GLY A 16 0.16 0.21 5.19
CA GLY A 16 0.54 1.61 5.00
C GLY A 16 -0.51 2.54 5.59
N VAL A 17 -0.29 3.83 5.42
CA VAL A 17 -1.16 4.89 5.95
C VAL A 17 -1.51 5.88 4.86
N VAL A 18 -2.74 6.38 4.86
CA VAL A 18 -3.22 7.40 3.93
C VAL A 18 -3.68 8.64 4.68
N PHE A 19 -3.18 9.78 4.24
CA PHE A 19 -3.49 11.09 4.78
C PHE A 19 -4.20 11.99 3.78
N CYS A 20 -4.83 13.02 4.31
CA CYS A 20 -5.23 14.21 3.59
C CYS A 20 -4.23 15.32 3.90
N LYS A 21 -3.58 15.89 2.89
CA LYS A 21 -2.67 17.02 3.10
C LYS A 21 -3.43 18.24 3.65
N SER A 22 -2.73 19.09 4.39
CA SER A 22 -3.27 20.38 4.82
C SER A 22 -3.31 21.38 3.66
N CYS A 23 -4.31 22.25 3.65
CA CYS A 23 -4.41 23.33 2.66
C CYS A 23 -3.20 24.26 2.63
N LYS A 24 -2.54 24.45 3.77
CA LYS A 24 -1.30 25.25 3.87
C LYS A 24 -0.17 24.69 3.00
N TYR A 25 -0.18 23.40 2.73
CA TYR A 25 0.88 22.69 2.03
C TYR A 25 0.36 21.93 0.79
N ALA A 26 -0.73 22.41 0.19
CA ALA A 26 -1.26 21.85 -1.05
C ALA A 26 -0.18 21.86 -2.14
N GLY A 27 -0.03 20.75 -2.85
CA GLY A 27 1.00 20.57 -3.90
C GLY A 27 2.44 20.38 -3.39
N SER A 28 2.71 20.53 -2.09
CA SER A 28 4.03 20.26 -1.52
C SER A 28 4.15 18.80 -1.08
N ASP A 29 5.33 18.21 -1.19
CA ASP A 29 5.61 16.84 -0.76
C ASP A 29 5.86 16.75 0.75
N THR A 30 4.86 17.16 1.53
CA THR A 30 4.89 17.13 3.00
C THR A 30 3.60 16.59 3.59
N LEU A 31 3.72 16.05 4.81
CA LEU A 31 2.61 15.59 5.64
C LEU A 31 2.39 16.50 6.86
N LEU A 32 3.04 17.66 6.91
CA LEU A 32 2.86 18.62 8.00
C LEU A 32 1.40 19.09 8.07
N GLY A 33 0.77 18.90 9.23
CA GLY A 33 -0.65 19.21 9.44
C GLY A 33 -1.62 18.31 8.66
N ALA A 34 -1.14 17.23 8.05
CA ALA A 34 -1.99 16.27 7.35
C ALA A 34 -2.83 15.46 8.36
N LYS A 35 -4.03 15.05 7.94
CA LYS A 35 -4.97 14.29 8.78
C LYS A 35 -5.22 12.90 8.20
N PRO A 36 -5.33 11.84 9.02
CA PRO A 36 -5.63 10.50 8.51
C PRO A 36 -7.00 10.47 7.84
N ILE A 37 -7.15 9.65 6.80
CA ILE A 37 -8.43 9.47 6.10
C ILE A 37 -9.02 8.11 6.46
N LEU A 38 -10.23 8.10 7.02
CA LEU A 38 -11.04 6.89 7.16
C LEU A 38 -11.68 6.51 5.83
N GLY A 39 -11.59 5.24 5.43
CA GLY A 39 -12.30 4.70 4.28
C GLY A 39 -11.70 5.04 2.91
N ALA A 40 -10.48 5.59 2.85
CA ALA A 40 -9.75 5.74 1.60
C ALA A 40 -9.47 4.37 0.98
N THR A 41 -9.68 4.24 -0.33
CA THR A 41 -9.46 3.01 -1.06
C THR A 41 -8.08 3.01 -1.70
N VAL A 42 -7.30 1.97 -1.42
CA VAL A 42 -6.01 1.69 -2.03
C VAL A 42 -6.07 0.42 -2.86
N LYS A 43 -5.19 0.30 -3.85
CA LYS A 43 -5.09 -0.87 -4.72
C LYS A 43 -3.67 -1.38 -4.80
N LEU A 44 -3.50 -2.66 -4.50
CA LEU A 44 -2.32 -3.43 -4.86
C LEU A 44 -2.47 -3.91 -6.31
N THR A 45 -1.43 -3.72 -7.12
CA THR A 45 -1.34 -4.25 -8.48
C THR A 45 -0.03 -5.00 -8.65
N CYS A 46 -0.09 -6.27 -9.02
CA CYS A 46 1.09 -7.09 -9.32
C CYS A 46 1.13 -7.45 -10.80
N LYS A 47 2.23 -7.09 -11.46
CA LYS A 47 2.49 -7.44 -12.86
C LYS A 47 3.24 -8.78 -12.93
N ASN A 48 2.57 -9.87 -12.56
CA ASN A 48 3.12 -11.20 -12.79
C ASN A 48 2.84 -11.64 -14.24
N THR A 49 3.78 -12.34 -14.88
CA THR A 49 4.03 -12.38 -16.34
C THR A 49 2.94 -13.00 -17.23
N LYS A 50 1.73 -13.27 -16.70
CA LYS A 50 0.58 -13.75 -17.49
C LYS A 50 -0.74 -13.08 -17.15
N TYR A 51 -0.97 -12.69 -15.89
CA TYR A 51 -2.22 -12.06 -15.46
C TYR A 51 -1.94 -10.99 -14.40
N LYS A 52 -2.53 -9.81 -14.59
CA LYS A 52 -2.53 -8.74 -13.60
C LYS A 52 -3.31 -9.21 -12.37
N GLN A 53 -2.64 -9.28 -11.23
CA GLN A 53 -3.30 -9.58 -9.95
C GLN A 53 -3.57 -8.25 -9.25
N GLU A 54 -4.80 -8.05 -8.79
CA GLU A 54 -5.19 -6.86 -8.06
C GLU A 54 -5.89 -7.24 -6.75
N ALA A 55 -5.72 -6.39 -5.74
CA ALA A 55 -6.48 -6.44 -4.50
C ALA A 55 -6.69 -5.01 -4.02
N THR A 56 -7.78 -4.77 -3.30
CA THR A 56 -8.10 -3.45 -2.74
C THR A 56 -8.34 -3.55 -1.24
N ALA A 57 -8.08 -2.45 -0.55
CA ALA A 57 -8.38 -2.31 0.86
C ALA A 57 -8.84 -0.89 1.16
N LYS A 58 -9.60 -0.75 2.25
CA LYS A 58 -10.00 0.54 2.80
C LYS A 58 -9.19 0.84 4.05
N THR A 59 -8.92 2.11 4.28
CA THR A 59 -8.27 2.56 5.49
C THR A 59 -9.21 2.61 6.69
N ASP A 60 -8.66 2.44 7.88
CA ASP A 60 -9.33 2.57 9.16
C ASP A 60 -9.38 4.03 9.67
N LYS A 61 -9.87 4.22 10.90
CA LYS A 61 -10.02 5.54 11.53
C LYS A 61 -8.70 6.31 11.71
N ASN A 62 -7.58 5.59 11.76
CA ASN A 62 -6.25 6.14 11.90
C ASN A 62 -5.56 6.30 10.53
N GLY A 63 -6.27 6.03 9.43
CA GLY A 63 -5.74 6.08 8.08
C GLY A 63 -4.93 4.85 7.68
N TYR A 64 -4.84 3.83 8.54
CA TYR A 64 -4.06 2.62 8.25
C TYR A 64 -4.86 1.69 7.35
N PHE A 65 -4.19 1.05 6.40
CA PHE A 65 -4.75 -0.08 5.68
C PHE A 65 -3.88 -1.31 5.87
N PHE A 66 -4.53 -2.46 5.85
CA PHE A 66 -3.90 -3.77 5.76
C PHE A 66 -4.53 -4.53 4.60
N LEU A 67 -3.70 -5.05 3.70
CA LEU A 67 -4.13 -5.69 2.46
C LEU A 67 -3.36 -7.00 2.29
N GLN A 68 -4.08 -8.08 2.04
CA GLN A 68 -3.46 -9.34 1.63
C GLN A 68 -3.48 -9.44 0.11
N ALA A 69 -2.33 -9.79 -0.48
CA ALA A 69 -2.28 -10.04 -1.91
C ALA A 69 -3.07 -11.33 -2.24
N PRO A 70 -3.53 -11.50 -3.49
CA PRO A 70 -4.08 -12.77 -3.94
C PRO A 70 -3.10 -13.92 -3.68
N LYS A 71 -3.59 -15.10 -3.31
CA LYS A 71 -2.75 -16.27 -2.96
C LYS A 71 -1.80 -16.73 -4.08
N THR A 72 -2.06 -16.30 -5.32
CA THR A 72 -1.22 -16.51 -6.50
C THR A 72 0.06 -15.68 -6.48
N VAL A 73 0.12 -14.62 -5.66
CA VAL A 73 1.28 -13.75 -5.46
C VAL A 73 2.03 -14.19 -4.21
N THR A 74 3.31 -14.51 -4.38
CA THR A 74 4.21 -14.91 -3.29
C THR A 74 5.32 -13.87 -3.13
N SER A 75 6.13 -14.02 -2.08
CA SER A 75 7.31 -13.19 -1.80
C SER A 75 8.24 -13.02 -3.00
N PHE A 76 8.38 -14.03 -3.87
CA PHE A 76 9.15 -13.92 -5.12
C PHE A 76 8.54 -12.98 -6.15
N GLY A 77 7.22 -12.80 -6.16
CA GLY A 77 6.53 -11.87 -7.06
C GLY A 77 6.34 -10.47 -6.47
N ALA A 78 6.60 -10.29 -5.17
CA ALA A 78 6.30 -9.05 -4.45
C ALA A 78 7.03 -7.82 -5.02
N HIS A 79 8.24 -8.01 -5.56
CA HIS A 79 9.02 -6.92 -6.19
C HIS A 79 8.37 -6.38 -7.48
N LYS A 80 7.40 -7.11 -8.07
CA LYS A 80 6.61 -6.66 -9.24
C LYS A 80 5.26 -6.08 -8.85
N CYS A 81 5.01 -5.92 -7.56
CA CYS A 81 3.79 -5.36 -7.02
C CYS A 81 3.99 -3.89 -6.64
N THR A 82 2.96 -3.10 -6.88
CA THR A 82 2.88 -1.70 -6.45
C THR A 82 1.55 -1.42 -5.76
N VAL A 83 1.55 -0.44 -4.84
CA VAL A 83 0.31 0.08 -4.24
C VAL A 83 0.07 1.50 -4.68
N SER A 84 -1.16 1.81 -5.08
CA SER A 84 -1.59 3.17 -5.44
C SER A 84 -2.90 3.53 -4.75
N LEU A 85 -3.13 4.83 -4.59
CA LEU A 85 -4.40 5.41 -4.21
C LEU A 85 -5.43 5.21 -5.33
N VAL A 86 -6.68 4.97 -4.96
CA VAL A 86 -7.81 4.87 -5.90
C VAL A 86 -8.79 6.00 -5.65
N SER A 87 -9.32 6.10 -4.44
CA SER A 87 -10.35 7.06 -4.10
C SER A 87 -10.36 7.38 -2.61
N SER A 88 -10.97 8.50 -2.26
CA SER A 88 -11.18 8.94 -0.89
C SER A 88 -12.66 9.31 -0.70
N PRO A 89 -13.26 8.96 0.45
CA PRO A 89 -14.65 9.32 0.74
C PRO A 89 -14.80 10.80 1.10
N MET A 90 -13.70 11.50 1.38
CA MET A 90 -13.72 12.92 1.72
C MET A 90 -13.72 13.77 0.44
N ALA A 91 -14.83 14.46 0.15
CA ALA A 91 -14.92 15.36 -1.01
C ALA A 91 -13.89 16.50 -0.97
N LYS A 92 -13.51 16.95 0.22
CA LYS A 92 -12.44 17.94 0.43
C LYS A 92 -11.03 17.38 0.19
N CYS A 93 -10.89 16.08 -0.08
CA CYS A 93 -9.61 15.41 -0.20
C CYS A 93 -9.66 14.18 -1.12
N SER A 94 -10.00 14.41 -2.38
CA SER A 94 -10.32 13.36 -3.35
C SER A 94 -9.29 13.19 -4.47
N LYS A 95 -8.40 14.17 -4.69
CA LYS A 95 -7.40 14.13 -5.75
C LYS A 95 -6.15 13.37 -5.26
N PRO A 96 -5.80 12.21 -5.84
CA PRO A 96 -4.61 11.48 -5.40
C PRO A 96 -3.33 12.29 -5.68
N SER A 97 -2.42 12.36 -4.71
CA SER A 97 -1.07 12.92 -4.93
C SER A 97 -0.08 11.82 -5.26
N ASN A 98 1.04 12.19 -5.89
CA ASN A 98 2.13 11.25 -6.14
C ASN A 98 3.16 11.17 -4.99
N LEU A 99 2.82 11.68 -3.80
CA LEU A 99 3.68 11.56 -2.62
C LEU A 99 4.00 10.09 -2.36
N HIS A 100 5.29 9.77 -2.24
CA HIS A 100 5.81 8.41 -2.08
C HIS A 100 5.32 7.40 -3.12
N GLY A 101 4.94 7.87 -4.32
CA GLY A 101 4.41 7.00 -5.38
C GLY A 101 2.92 6.69 -5.24
N GLY A 102 2.17 7.41 -4.41
CA GLY A 102 0.74 7.17 -4.19
C GLY A 102 -0.12 7.20 -5.46
N LEU A 103 0.28 7.94 -6.51
CA LEU A 103 -0.44 7.98 -7.78
C LEU A 103 0.13 6.98 -8.81
N LYS A 104 1.46 6.97 -8.99
CA LYS A 104 2.12 6.12 -10.00
C LYS A 104 2.24 4.64 -9.59
N GLY A 105 2.09 4.36 -8.29
CA GLY A 105 2.32 3.06 -7.67
C GLY A 105 3.65 3.02 -6.92
N ALA A 106 3.60 2.81 -5.61
CA ALA A 106 4.76 2.66 -4.75
C ALA A 106 5.22 1.21 -4.68
N THR A 107 6.53 0.98 -4.67
CA THR A 107 7.13 -0.34 -4.50
C THR A 107 7.02 -0.83 -3.06
N LEU A 108 6.86 -2.13 -2.90
CA LEU A 108 6.77 -2.78 -1.59
C LEU A 108 8.16 -2.88 -0.93
N ARG A 109 8.25 -2.52 0.35
CA ARG A 109 9.46 -2.69 1.17
C ARG A 109 9.23 -3.83 2.17
N PRO A 110 10.07 -4.88 2.19
CA PRO A 110 9.86 -6.01 3.10
C PRO A 110 10.13 -5.60 4.55
N GLU A 111 9.30 -6.11 5.45
CA GLU A 111 9.42 -6.03 6.90
C GLU A 111 9.59 -7.44 7.49
N LYS A 112 9.39 -7.57 8.81
CA LYS A 112 9.47 -8.84 9.51
C LYS A 112 8.47 -9.88 8.97
N PRO A 113 8.91 -11.13 8.76
CA PRO A 113 7.99 -12.23 8.48
C PRO A 113 7.14 -12.55 9.71
N PHE A 114 5.94 -13.09 9.48
CA PHE A 114 5.05 -13.53 10.55
C PHE A 114 4.24 -14.75 10.11
N THR A 115 3.69 -15.49 11.07
CA THR A 115 2.80 -16.62 10.80
C THR A 115 1.39 -16.26 11.23
N ALA A 116 0.43 -16.38 10.33
CA ALA A 116 -0.98 -16.22 10.62
C ALA A 116 -1.74 -17.43 10.08
N ASN A 117 -2.66 -17.98 10.88
CA ASN A 117 -3.46 -19.15 10.51
C ASN A 117 -2.63 -20.33 9.96
N LYS A 118 -1.47 -20.62 10.59
CA LYS A 118 -0.50 -21.65 10.18
C LYS A 118 0.13 -21.44 8.79
N LEU A 119 -0.02 -20.25 8.20
CA LEU A 119 0.59 -19.89 6.92
C LEU A 119 1.69 -18.83 7.10
N PRO A 120 2.83 -18.96 6.40
CA PRO A 120 3.89 -17.97 6.45
C PRO A 120 3.55 -16.75 5.60
N PHE A 121 3.71 -15.57 6.18
CA PHE A 121 3.56 -14.27 5.52
C PHE A 121 4.85 -13.46 5.64
N ILE A 122 5.11 -12.63 4.64
CA ILE A 122 6.02 -11.50 4.76
C ILE A 122 5.16 -10.23 4.74
N LEU A 123 5.33 -9.42 5.77
CA LEU A 123 4.75 -8.09 5.82
C LEU A 123 5.59 -7.17 4.92
N TYR A 124 4.91 -6.34 4.14
CA TYR A 124 5.54 -5.27 3.38
C TYR A 124 4.94 -3.93 3.77
N THR A 125 5.76 -2.89 3.77
CA THR A 125 5.36 -1.51 3.99
C THR A 125 5.49 -0.70 2.70
N VAL A 126 4.69 0.35 2.61
CA VAL A 126 4.85 1.43 1.63
C VAL A 126 4.98 2.75 2.37
N GLY A 127 5.52 3.77 1.69
CA GLY A 127 5.53 5.11 2.25
C GLY A 127 4.11 5.62 2.50
N PRO A 128 3.91 6.53 3.48
CA PRO A 128 2.60 7.11 3.72
C PRO A 128 2.12 7.86 2.48
N PHE A 129 0.89 7.57 2.04
CA PHE A 129 0.30 8.25 0.88
C PHE A 129 -0.51 9.45 1.32
N ALA A 130 -0.78 10.34 0.37
CA ALA A 130 -1.71 11.42 0.62
C ALA A 130 -2.57 11.79 -0.58
N PHE A 131 -3.78 12.26 -0.29
CA PHE A 131 -4.60 13.00 -1.23
C PHE A 131 -4.31 14.51 -1.10
N GLU A 132 -4.41 15.22 -2.22
CA GLU A 132 -4.42 16.68 -2.25
C GLU A 132 -5.73 17.22 -1.69
N PRO A 133 -5.69 18.32 -0.93
CA PRO A 133 -6.88 18.95 -0.38
C PRO A 133 -7.53 19.85 -1.41
N LYS A 134 -8.84 20.07 -1.26
CA LYS A 134 -9.58 21.13 -1.95
C LYS A 134 -9.73 22.30 -0.99
N CYS A 135 -9.03 23.39 -1.29
CA CYS A 135 -9.01 24.60 -0.48
C CYS A 135 -9.94 25.63 -1.11
N TYR A 136 -10.72 26.28 -0.26
CA TYR A 136 -11.66 27.34 -0.60
C TYR A 136 -11.33 28.57 0.24
#